data_AF-A0A3M1NXL5-F1
#
_entry.id   AF-A0A3M1NXL5-F1
#
_cell.length_a   1.000
_cell.length_b   1.000
_cell.length_c   1.000
_cell.angle_alpha   90.00
_cell.angle_beta   90.00
_cell.angle_gamma   90.00
#
_symmetry.space_group_name_H-M   'P 1'
#
loop_
_entity.id
_entity.type
_entity.pdbx_description
1 polymer ?
#
loop_
_entity_poly.entity_id
_entity_poly.type
_entity_poly.pdbx_seq_one_letter_code
_entity_poly.pdbx_strand_id
1 'polypeptide(L)'
;MCRFIAYIGAPVVMDELLYQPDNSLIHQSYKAQEREEPLNGDGFGIGWYDKTLDNTPAIFVSVRPAWNNKNLRSIAPKIRSSCIFAHVRAASMGGVSEDNCHPFRYGNYLFMHNGHIGGFRSIKRALRRRLSDEVYDWLRGETDSEHFFALFLDNL
;
A
#
# COMPACT_ATOMS: atom_id res chain seq x y z
N MET A 1 -11.50 -4.87 -5.64
CA MET A 1 -10.17 -4.72 -6.27
C MET A 1 -9.67 -3.31 -6.03
N CYS A 2 -8.56 -3.17 -5.31
CA CYS A 2 -7.98 -1.88 -4.92
C CYS A 2 -7.49 -1.05 -6.14
N ARG A 3 -6.83 0.09 -5.91
CA ARG A 3 -6.03 0.80 -6.94
C ARG A 3 -4.68 1.20 -6.36
N PHE A 4 -3.63 1.18 -7.17
CA PHE A 4 -2.32 1.67 -6.74
C PHE A 4 -1.56 2.32 -7.88
N ILE A 5 -0.55 3.11 -7.52
CA ILE A 5 0.47 3.62 -8.43
C ILE A 5 1.85 3.39 -7.81
N ALA A 6 2.84 3.18 -8.66
CA ALA A 6 4.25 3.25 -8.30
C ALA A 6 4.96 4.18 -9.28
N TYR A 7 5.87 4.99 -8.75
CA TYR A 7 6.68 5.92 -9.51
C TYR A 7 8.15 5.68 -9.19
N ILE A 8 8.99 5.61 -10.21
CA ILE A 8 10.44 5.64 -10.10
C ILE A 8 11.00 6.53 -11.21
N GLY A 9 11.80 7.53 -10.86
CA GLY A 9 12.32 8.48 -11.85
C GLY A 9 12.90 9.74 -11.26
N ALA A 10 12.87 10.82 -12.05
CA ALA A 10 13.26 12.15 -11.59
C ALA A 10 12.40 12.57 -10.39
N PRO A 11 12.92 13.28 -9.37
CA PRO A 11 12.10 13.65 -8.23
C PRO A 11 10.86 14.47 -8.64
N VAL A 12 9.65 13.99 -8.30
CA VAL A 12 8.36 14.64 -8.55
C VAL A 12 7.66 14.99 -7.24
N VAL A 13 6.78 16.00 -7.25
CA VAL A 13 5.94 16.29 -6.08
C VAL A 13 4.82 15.27 -6.02
N MET A 14 4.54 14.73 -4.83
CA MET A 14 3.54 13.67 -4.64
C MET A 14 2.13 14.08 -5.14
N ASP A 15 1.77 15.37 -5.04
CA ASP A 15 0.51 15.92 -5.56
C ASP A 15 0.33 15.71 -7.08
N GLU A 16 1.43 15.79 -7.85
CA GLU A 16 1.43 15.58 -9.31
C GLU A 16 1.01 14.15 -9.70
N LEU A 17 1.20 13.20 -8.79
CA LEU A 17 0.79 11.80 -8.98
C LEU A 17 -0.58 11.51 -8.36
N LEU A 18 -0.83 12.03 -7.16
CA LEU A 18 -2.00 11.62 -6.36
C LEU A 18 -3.27 12.39 -6.68
N TYR A 19 -3.17 13.66 -7.08
CA TYR A 19 -4.34 14.54 -7.20
C TYR A 19 -4.50 15.17 -8.57
N GLN A 20 -3.41 15.61 -9.19
CA GLN A 20 -3.46 16.41 -10.43
C GLN A 20 -3.96 15.66 -11.68
N PRO A 21 -3.68 14.35 -11.88
CA PRO A 21 -4.20 13.65 -13.05
C PRO A 21 -5.74 13.61 -13.04
N ASP A 22 -6.38 13.73 -14.21
CA ASP A 22 -7.85 13.71 -14.32
C ASP A 22 -8.46 12.44 -13.70
N ASN A 23 -7.81 11.28 -13.96
CA ASN A 23 -8.14 10.00 -13.35
C ASN A 23 -7.12 9.63 -12.25
N SER A 24 -6.83 10.58 -11.35
CA SER A 24 -5.86 10.40 -10.27
C SER A 24 -6.20 9.27 -9.31
N LEU A 25 -5.21 8.82 -8.52
CA LEU A 25 -5.44 7.80 -7.49
C LEU A 25 -6.52 8.24 -6.49
N ILE A 26 -6.56 9.53 -6.16
CA ILE A 26 -7.60 10.08 -5.28
C ILE A 26 -8.96 10.06 -5.96
N HIS A 27 -9.08 10.40 -7.25
CA HIS A 27 -10.34 10.25 -7.98
C HIS A 27 -10.82 8.79 -7.99
N GLN A 28 -9.91 7.86 -8.29
CA GLN A 28 -10.18 6.42 -8.28
C GLN A 28 -10.55 5.87 -6.89
N SER A 29 -10.26 6.59 -5.81
CA SER A 29 -10.65 6.14 -4.46
C SER A 29 -12.16 6.20 -4.22
N TYR A 30 -12.90 7.04 -4.93
CA TYR A 30 -14.37 7.14 -4.83
C TYR A 30 -15.10 6.96 -6.16
N LYS A 31 -14.39 6.98 -7.30
CA LYS A 31 -14.95 6.86 -8.64
C LYS A 31 -14.04 6.05 -9.58
N ALA A 32 -13.69 4.82 -9.19
CA ALA A 32 -12.98 3.92 -10.10
C ALA A 32 -13.87 3.50 -11.29
N GLN A 33 -13.32 3.54 -12.52
CA GLN A 33 -14.09 3.31 -13.75
C GLN A 33 -14.12 1.84 -14.21
N GLU A 34 -13.10 1.05 -13.86
CA GLU A 34 -12.92 -0.33 -14.35
C GLU A 34 -13.55 -1.40 -13.42
N ARG A 35 -14.63 -1.07 -12.72
CA ARG A 35 -15.36 -2.00 -11.83
C ARG A 35 -16.77 -1.51 -11.51
N GLU A 36 -17.67 -2.44 -11.20
CA GLU A 36 -19.05 -2.12 -10.81
C GLU A 36 -19.13 -1.35 -9.48
N GLU A 37 -18.37 -1.79 -8.47
CA GLU A 37 -18.27 -1.10 -7.18
C GLU A 37 -17.12 -0.08 -7.24
N PRO A 38 -17.37 1.23 -7.44
CA PRO A 38 -16.33 2.21 -7.73
C PRO A 38 -15.47 2.58 -6.52
N LEU A 39 -15.89 2.21 -5.30
CA LEU A 39 -15.31 2.72 -4.07
C LEU A 39 -14.08 1.90 -3.61
N ASN A 40 -13.08 2.64 -3.13
CA ASN A 40 -11.90 2.14 -2.41
C ASN A 40 -11.74 2.99 -1.13
N GLY A 41 -12.68 2.82 -0.19
CA GLY A 41 -12.81 3.64 1.01
C GLY A 41 -12.27 3.02 2.29
N ASP A 42 -11.75 1.79 2.25
CA ASP A 42 -11.34 1.02 3.42
C ASP A 42 -9.91 1.32 3.88
N GLY A 43 -9.41 2.50 3.47
CA GLY A 43 -8.10 3.02 3.81
C GLY A 43 -7.23 3.34 2.61
N PHE A 44 -6.06 3.91 2.90
CA PHE A 44 -5.00 4.15 1.94
C PHE A 44 -3.64 4.02 2.62
N GLY A 45 -2.61 3.96 1.79
CA GLY A 45 -1.27 4.23 2.26
C GLY A 45 -0.37 4.71 1.14
N ILE A 46 0.64 5.47 1.54
CA ILE A 46 1.64 6.04 0.66
C ILE A 46 3.00 5.83 1.30
N GLY A 47 3.95 5.36 0.50
CA GLY A 47 5.34 5.28 0.89
C GLY A 47 6.21 6.06 -0.08
N TRP A 48 7.25 6.71 0.43
CA TRP A 48 8.20 7.44 -0.40
C TRP A 48 9.59 7.34 0.19
N TYR A 49 10.58 7.47 -0.68
CA TYR A 49 11.98 7.42 -0.29
C TYR A 49 12.58 8.82 -0.32
N ASP A 50 13.38 9.14 0.68
CA ASP A 50 14.30 10.28 0.65
C ASP A 50 15.73 9.77 0.81
N LYS A 51 16.36 9.48 -0.34
CA LYS A 51 17.73 8.94 -0.39
C LYS A 51 18.79 9.90 0.16
N THR A 52 18.44 11.16 0.44
CA THR A 52 19.35 12.11 1.08
C THR A 52 19.44 11.90 2.59
N LEU A 53 18.43 11.25 3.19
CA LEU A 53 18.37 10.93 4.61
C LEU A 53 18.86 9.51 4.87
N ASP A 54 18.20 8.51 4.26
CA ASP A 54 18.58 7.10 4.34
C ASP A 54 17.92 6.27 3.22
N ASN A 55 18.12 4.95 3.25
CA ASN A 55 17.56 4.03 2.26
C ASN A 55 16.16 3.50 2.63
N THR A 56 15.63 3.86 3.80
CA THR A 56 14.33 3.39 4.27
C THR A 56 13.21 4.33 3.82
N PRO A 57 12.03 3.79 3.49
CA PRO A 57 10.90 4.61 3.10
C PRO A 57 10.16 5.14 4.33
N ALA A 58 9.69 6.38 4.24
CA ALA A 58 8.62 6.87 5.08
C ALA A 58 7.29 6.28 4.61
N ILE A 59 6.35 6.07 5.54
CA ILE A 59 5.00 5.61 5.24
C ILE A 59 3.97 6.48 5.94
N PHE A 60 2.90 6.79 5.22
CA PHE A 60 1.67 7.33 5.78
C PHE A 60 0.50 6.43 5.39
N VAL A 61 -0.04 5.70 6.35
CA VAL A 61 -1.24 4.84 6.21
C VAL A 61 -2.39 5.41 7.01
N SER A 62 -3.62 5.13 6.59
CA SER A 62 -4.82 5.41 7.36
C SER A 62 -5.96 4.51 6.91
N VAL A 63 -6.80 4.11 7.85
CA VAL A 63 -8.07 3.42 7.56
C VAL A 63 -9.18 4.36 7.05
N ARG A 64 -8.96 5.68 7.13
CA ARG A 64 -9.92 6.66 6.62
C ARG A 64 -9.82 6.76 5.09
N PRO A 65 -10.92 7.09 4.41
CA PRO A 65 -10.91 7.24 2.96
C PRO A 65 -9.96 8.35 2.50
N ALA A 66 -9.22 8.09 1.41
CA ALA A 66 -8.20 9.01 0.91
C ALA A 66 -8.76 10.36 0.45
N TRP A 67 -9.95 10.36 -0.19
CA TRP A 67 -10.58 11.56 -0.74
C TRP A 67 -10.95 12.61 0.30
N ASN A 68 -11.09 12.22 1.57
CA ASN A 68 -11.46 13.12 2.66
C ASN A 68 -10.37 13.21 3.76
N ASN A 69 -9.13 12.83 3.45
CA ASN A 69 -8.03 12.94 4.40
C ASN A 69 -7.33 14.30 4.29
N LYS A 70 -7.58 15.20 5.26
CA LYS A 70 -6.99 16.55 5.30
C LYS A 70 -5.47 16.55 5.41
N ASN A 71 -4.91 15.60 6.15
CA ASN A 71 -3.45 15.49 6.32
C ASN A 71 -2.80 15.10 4.99
N LEU A 72 -3.38 14.13 4.28
CA LEU A 72 -2.89 13.74 2.96
C LEU A 72 -2.88 14.92 1.99
N ARG A 73 -3.99 15.66 1.90
CA ARG A 73 -4.09 16.83 1.03
C ARG A 73 -3.06 17.92 1.38
N SER A 74 -2.76 18.09 2.66
CA SER A 74 -1.77 19.06 3.15
C SER A 74 -0.32 18.62 2.85
N ILE A 75 -0.03 17.32 2.99
CA ILE A 75 1.30 16.74 2.85
C ILE A 75 1.69 16.57 1.37
N ALA A 76 0.76 16.12 0.51
CA ALA A 76 1.08 15.76 -0.87
C ALA A 76 1.79 16.87 -1.69
N PRO A 77 1.44 18.17 -1.55
CA PRO A 77 2.16 19.25 -2.25
C PRO A 77 3.55 19.59 -1.67
N LYS A 78 3.93 18.98 -0.53
CA LYS A 78 5.16 19.30 0.21
C LYS A 78 6.21 18.20 0.14
N ILE A 79 5.83 17.00 -0.28
CA ILE A 79 6.76 15.87 -0.40
C ILE A 79 7.19 15.72 -1.86
N ARG A 80 8.51 15.71 -2.07
CA ARG A 80 9.15 15.44 -3.35
C ARG A 80 10.00 14.19 -3.23
N SER A 81 9.86 13.24 -4.16
CA SER A 81 10.62 12.00 -4.13
C SER A 81 10.83 11.41 -5.53
N SER A 82 11.92 10.68 -5.71
CA SER A 82 12.24 9.90 -6.90
C SER A 82 11.62 8.49 -6.90
N CYS A 83 11.02 8.07 -5.79
CA CYS A 83 10.42 6.75 -5.65
C CYS A 83 9.20 6.82 -4.72
N ILE A 84 7.99 6.67 -5.27
CA ILE A 84 6.72 6.81 -4.55
C ILE A 84 5.83 5.61 -4.84
N PHE A 85 5.22 5.07 -3.80
CA PHE A 85 4.23 4.01 -3.82
C PHE A 85 2.96 4.57 -3.20
N ALA A 86 1.80 4.36 -3.81
CA ALA A 86 0.54 4.78 -3.21
C ALA A 86 -0.59 3.81 -3.57
N HIS A 87 -1.45 3.52 -2.59
CA HIS A 87 -2.50 2.52 -2.71
C HIS A 87 -3.77 2.98 -1.99
N VAL A 88 -4.93 2.77 -2.61
CA VAL A 88 -6.26 2.97 -2.00
C VAL A 88 -6.99 1.64 -1.92
N ARG A 89 -7.52 1.32 -0.74
CA ARG A 89 -7.97 -0.03 -0.38
C ARG A 89 -9.48 -0.20 -0.55
N ALA A 90 -9.85 -1.32 -1.17
CA ALA A 90 -11.18 -1.92 -1.09
C ALA A 90 -11.02 -3.28 -0.42
N ALA A 91 -11.37 -3.37 0.86
CA ALA A 91 -11.07 -4.52 1.71
C ALA A 91 -11.92 -5.73 1.29
N SER A 92 -11.23 -6.79 0.84
CA SER A 92 -11.84 -8.11 0.58
C SER A 92 -11.56 -9.11 1.71
N MET A 93 -10.44 -8.93 2.41
CA MET A 93 -9.95 -9.81 3.49
C MET A 93 -9.29 -8.99 4.59
N GLY A 94 -9.48 -9.46 5.82
CA GLY A 94 -8.96 -8.82 7.03
C GLY A 94 -9.78 -7.60 7.43
N GLY A 95 -9.70 -7.22 8.70
CA GLY A 95 -10.40 -6.04 9.21
C GLY A 95 -9.92 -4.72 8.57
N VAL A 96 -10.67 -3.65 8.89
CA VAL A 96 -10.25 -2.26 8.63
C VAL A 96 -9.23 -1.89 9.72
N SER A 97 -7.95 -2.12 9.43
CA SER A 97 -6.80 -1.80 10.29
C SER A 97 -5.68 -1.20 9.44
N GLU A 98 -4.83 -0.38 10.05
CA GLU A 98 -3.64 0.17 9.40
C GLU A 98 -2.65 -0.92 9.02
N ASP A 99 -2.53 -1.99 9.82
CA ASP A 99 -1.69 -3.16 9.52
C ASP A 99 -2.15 -3.92 8.27
N ASN A 100 -3.39 -3.70 7.81
CA ASN A 100 -3.92 -4.31 6.59
C ASN A 100 -3.87 -3.35 5.38
N CYS A 101 -3.28 -2.15 5.55
CA CYS A 101 -3.17 -1.15 4.50
C CYS A 101 -1.80 -1.20 3.83
N HIS A 102 -1.79 -1.35 2.51
CA HIS A 102 -0.61 -1.14 1.68
C HIS A 102 -0.14 0.33 1.71
N PRO A 103 1.16 0.61 1.45
CA PRO A 103 2.23 -0.35 1.21
C PRO A 103 2.75 -0.99 2.51
N PHE A 104 3.10 -2.28 2.44
CA PHE A 104 3.83 -2.96 3.51
C PHE A 104 5.32 -2.60 3.43
N ARG A 105 5.98 -2.42 4.58
CA ARG A 105 7.42 -2.12 4.65
C ARG A 105 8.18 -3.19 5.41
N TYR A 106 9.30 -3.59 4.84
CA TYR A 106 10.35 -4.36 5.51
C TYR A 106 11.70 -3.73 5.22
N GLY A 107 12.35 -3.15 6.22
CA GLY A 107 13.61 -2.42 6.02
C GLY A 107 13.47 -1.32 4.96
N ASN A 108 14.19 -1.47 3.84
CA ASN A 108 14.18 -0.59 2.66
C ASN A 108 13.20 -1.01 1.56
N TYR A 109 12.42 -2.08 1.74
CA TYR A 109 11.44 -2.55 0.75
C TYR A 109 10.04 -2.03 1.03
N LEU A 110 9.34 -1.62 -0.03
CA LEU A 110 7.90 -1.42 -0.06
C LEU A 110 7.23 -2.45 -0.96
N PHE A 111 6.05 -2.93 -0.56
CA PHE A 111 5.26 -3.87 -1.33
C PHE A 111 3.79 -3.51 -1.35
N MET A 112 3.17 -3.65 -2.52
CA MET A 112 1.73 -3.45 -2.74
C MET A 112 1.19 -4.59 -3.60
N HIS A 113 -0.01 -5.06 -3.27
CA HIS A 113 -0.68 -6.10 -4.04
C HIS A 113 -2.12 -5.69 -4.36
N ASN A 114 -2.52 -5.92 -5.62
CA ASN A 114 -3.88 -5.71 -6.09
C ASN A 114 -4.50 -7.03 -6.52
N GLY A 115 -5.31 -7.60 -5.66
CA GLY A 115 -5.90 -8.90 -5.96
C GLY A 115 -6.34 -9.62 -4.71
N HIS A 116 -6.60 -10.91 -4.89
CA HIS A 116 -6.89 -11.84 -3.83
C HIS A 116 -6.25 -13.18 -4.16
N ILE A 117 -5.66 -13.83 -3.15
CA ILE A 117 -5.10 -15.17 -3.28
C ILE A 117 -6.21 -16.18 -2.95
N GLY A 118 -6.75 -16.80 -3.99
CA GLY A 118 -7.77 -17.84 -3.85
C GLY A 118 -7.32 -18.98 -2.94
N GLY A 119 -8.19 -19.40 -2.03
CA GLY A 119 -7.88 -20.47 -1.08
C GLY A 119 -6.87 -20.08 0.01
N PHE A 120 -6.54 -18.79 0.20
CA PHE A 120 -5.52 -18.36 1.17
C PHE A 120 -5.72 -18.95 2.58
N ARG A 121 -6.97 -19.06 3.06
CA ARG A 121 -7.27 -19.63 4.38
C ARG A 121 -6.75 -21.06 4.56
N SER A 122 -6.77 -21.90 3.52
CA SER A 122 -6.28 -23.28 3.60
C SER A 122 -4.76 -23.36 3.60
N ILE A 123 -4.08 -22.43 2.91
CA ILE A 123 -2.61 -22.42 2.81
C ILE A 123 -1.93 -21.58 3.90
N LYS A 124 -2.63 -20.62 4.54
CA LYS A 124 -2.05 -19.65 5.49
C LYS A 124 -1.20 -20.30 6.58
N ARG A 125 -1.70 -21.38 7.20
CA ARG A 125 -0.97 -22.08 8.27
C ARG A 125 0.30 -22.77 7.76
N ALA A 126 0.21 -23.44 6.61
CA ALA A 126 1.36 -24.12 6.02
C ALA A 126 2.42 -23.12 5.53
N LEU A 127 1.98 -22.00 4.95
CA LEU A 127 2.82 -20.87 4.57
C LEU A 127 3.60 -20.34 5.76
N ARG A 128 2.90 -19.97 6.83
CA ARG A 128 3.52 -19.38 8.03
C ARG A 128 4.55 -20.29 8.70
N ARG A 129 4.39 -21.61 8.64
CA ARG A 129 5.36 -22.59 9.17
C ARG A 129 6.69 -22.63 8.41
N ARG A 130 6.73 -22.10 7.18
CA ARG A 130 7.92 -22.14 6.33
C ARG A 130 8.79 -20.89 6.47
N LEU A 131 8.24 -19.81 7.02
CA LEU A 131 8.95 -18.56 7.19
C LEU A 131 10.03 -18.72 8.26
N SER A 132 11.16 -18.05 8.05
CA SER A 132 12.13 -17.79 9.12
C SER A 132 11.49 -17.02 10.28
N ASP A 133 12.08 -17.15 11.48
CA ASP A 133 11.59 -16.46 12.68
C ASP A 133 11.54 -14.94 12.47
N GLU A 134 12.57 -14.36 11.83
CA GLU A 134 12.66 -12.91 11.54
C GLU A 134 11.47 -12.40 10.71
N VAL A 135 11.14 -13.09 9.62
CA VAL A 135 10.03 -12.70 8.74
C VAL A 135 8.68 -13.04 9.36
N TYR A 136 8.60 -14.13 10.12
CA TYR A 136 7.38 -14.50 10.84
C TYR A 136 6.99 -13.44 11.88
N ASP A 137 7.97 -12.92 12.63
CA ASP A 137 7.78 -11.88 13.65
C ASP A 137 7.46 -10.50 13.05
N TRP A 138 7.77 -10.30 11.77
CA TRP A 138 7.38 -9.10 11.04
C TRP A 138 5.88 -9.04 10.68
N LEU A 139 5.21 -10.19 10.52
CA LEU A 139 3.78 -10.23 10.19
C LEU A 139 2.92 -9.60 11.30
N ARG A 140 2.11 -8.60 10.95
CA ARG A 140 1.21 -7.89 11.88
C ARG A 140 -0.26 -8.02 11.50
N GLY A 141 -0.53 -7.95 10.21
CA GLY A 141 -1.88 -8.01 9.65
C GLY A 141 -2.39 -9.43 9.40
N GLU A 142 -3.52 -9.46 8.70
CA GLU A 142 -4.25 -10.70 8.44
C GLU A 142 -4.31 -11.08 6.97
N THR A 143 -3.97 -10.11 6.10
CA THR A 143 -4.21 -10.18 4.67
C THR A 143 -3.33 -11.21 3.98
N ASP A 144 -3.88 -11.79 2.92
CA ASP A 144 -3.12 -12.58 1.95
C ASP A 144 -1.93 -11.80 1.36
N SER A 145 -2.13 -10.51 1.16
CA SER A 145 -1.17 -9.59 0.56
C SER A 145 0.09 -9.41 1.40
N GLU A 146 -0.05 -9.25 2.72
CA GLU A 146 1.08 -9.17 3.65
C GLU A 146 1.83 -10.51 3.72
N HIS A 147 1.08 -11.62 3.77
CA HIS A 147 1.69 -12.97 3.82
C HIS A 147 2.39 -13.33 2.51
N PHE A 148 1.91 -12.81 1.39
CA PHE A 148 2.61 -12.94 0.12
C PHE A 148 3.93 -12.16 0.12
N PHE A 149 3.95 -10.96 0.69
CA PHE A 149 5.19 -10.20 0.85
C PHE A 149 6.17 -10.91 1.80
N ALA A 150 5.68 -11.47 2.90
CA ALA A 150 6.52 -12.27 3.80
C ALA A 150 7.19 -13.44 3.07
N LEU A 151 6.45 -14.19 2.23
CA LEU A 151 7.06 -15.24 1.41
C LEU A 151 8.13 -14.69 0.46
N PHE A 152 7.90 -13.54 -0.15
CA PHE A 152 8.89 -12.91 -1.03
C PHE A 152 10.15 -12.53 -0.26
N LEU A 153 10.02 -11.95 0.93
CA LEU A 153 11.14 -11.57 1.81
C LEU A 153 11.97 -12.77 2.26
N ASP A 154 11.32 -13.89 2.58
CA ASP A 154 11.98 -15.11 3.02
C ASP A 154 12.76 -15.83 1.89
N ASN A 155 12.60 -15.40 0.64
CA ASN A 155 13.28 -15.95 -0.54
C ASN A 155 14.17 -14.92 -1.26
N LEU A 156 14.41 -13.75 -0.66
CA LEU A 156 15.36 -12.73 -1.14
C LEU A 156 16.80 -13.06 -0.71
#